data_AF-A0A183PYK4-F1
#
_entry.id   AF-A0A183PYK4-F1
#
_cell.length_a   1.000
_cell.length_b   1.000
_cell.length_c   1.000
_cell.angle_alpha   90.00
_cell.angle_beta   90.00
_cell.angle_gamma   90.00
#
_symmetry.space_group_name_H-M   'P 1'
#
loop_
_entity.id
_entity.type
_entity.pdbx_description
1 polymer ?
#
loop_
_entity_poly.entity_id
_entity_poly.type
_entity_poly.pdbx_seq_one_letter_code
_entity_poly.pdbx_strand_id
1 'polypeptide(L)'
;MSDTISDVIYRLGHPLTLAEKVLYSHLDNPKTANIERGKSYLMLRPDRVAMQDATAQMALLQFISSGLPRVAVPSTVHCDHLIEAKDGAGTDLNRANDTNKEVYEFLASASAKYGIGFWKPGSGIIHQVIVI
;
A
#
# COMPACT_ATOMS: atom_id res chain seq x y z
N MET A 1 21.09 5.19 -1.12
CA MET A 1 20.85 3.72 -1.20
C MET A 1 22.15 2.91 -1.14
N SER A 2 23.17 3.22 -1.95
CA SER A 2 24.51 2.59 -1.89
C SER A 2 25.10 2.53 -0.47
N ASP A 3 25.01 3.65 0.24
CA ASP A 3 25.70 3.80 1.53
C ASP A 3 25.02 3.00 2.65
N THR A 4 23.68 2.91 2.62
CA THR A 4 22.87 2.16 3.57
C THR A 4 23.22 0.67 3.60
N ILE A 5 23.28 0.03 2.42
CA ILE A 5 23.58 -1.40 2.33
C ILE A 5 25.03 -1.66 2.73
N SER A 6 25.94 -0.78 2.33
CA SER A 6 27.36 -0.89 2.68
C SER A 6 27.57 -0.82 4.19
N ASP A 7 26.92 0.13 4.87
CA ASP A 7 26.92 0.25 6.34
C ASP A 7 26.41 -1.05 7.00
N VAL A 8 25.31 -1.61 6.50
CA VAL A 8 24.72 -2.82 7.07
C VAL A 8 25.59 -4.05 6.84
N ILE A 9 26.17 -4.21 5.64
CA ILE A 9 27.12 -5.30 5.33
C ILE A 9 28.33 -5.21 6.27
N TYR A 10 28.89 -4.02 6.45
CA TYR A 10 30.04 -3.81 7.34
C TYR A 10 29.70 -4.20 8.79
N ARG A 11 28.51 -3.85 9.27
CA ARG A 11 28.05 -4.18 10.63
C ARG A 11 27.78 -5.66 10.85
N LEU A 12 27.21 -6.35 9.86
CA LEU A 12 26.81 -7.76 9.98
C LEU A 12 27.93 -8.74 9.63
N GLY A 13 28.93 -8.32 8.85
CA GLY A 13 30.12 -9.13 8.55
C GLY A 13 29.86 -10.34 7.66
N HIS A 14 28.72 -10.40 6.95
CA HIS A 14 28.40 -11.48 6.02
C HIS A 14 27.63 -10.97 4.78
N PRO A 15 27.64 -11.73 3.66
CA PRO A 15 26.83 -11.40 2.49
C PRO A 15 25.33 -11.41 2.81
N LEU A 16 24.58 -10.53 2.15
CA LEU A 16 23.13 -10.41 2.30
C LEU A 16 22.38 -11.09 1.15
N THR A 17 21.26 -11.73 1.48
CA THR A 17 20.28 -12.19 0.50
C THR A 17 19.60 -11.02 -0.21
N LEU A 18 18.88 -11.27 -1.32
CA LEU A 18 18.13 -10.21 -2.00
C LEU A 18 17.08 -9.57 -1.09
N ALA A 19 16.32 -10.38 -0.35
CA ALA A 19 15.31 -9.88 0.58
C ALA A 19 15.93 -9.00 1.68
N GLU A 20 17.08 -9.39 2.22
CA GLU A 20 17.82 -8.57 3.19
C GLU A 20 18.32 -7.27 2.59
N LYS A 21 18.84 -7.29 1.35
CA LYS A 21 19.25 -6.06 0.67
C LYS A 21 18.08 -5.10 0.51
N VAL A 22 16.92 -5.59 0.07
CA VAL A 22 15.70 -4.78 -0.07
C VAL A 22 15.20 -4.28 1.29
N LEU A 23 15.09 -5.13 2.31
CA LEU A 23 14.62 -4.69 3.62
C LEU A 23 15.59 -3.69 4.26
N TYR A 24 16.88 -4.02 4.30
CA TYR A 24 17.87 -3.22 5.01
C TYR A 24 18.22 -1.92 4.28
N SER A 25 18.02 -1.84 2.96
CA SER A 25 18.15 -0.57 2.24
C SER A 25 17.08 0.46 2.61
N HIS A 26 15.97 0.02 3.21
CA HIS A 26 14.85 0.87 3.63
C HIS A 26 14.78 1.08 5.15
N LEU A 27 15.85 0.76 5.89
CA LEU A 27 15.94 1.09 7.31
C LEU A 27 15.94 2.61 7.51
N ASP A 28 15.14 3.06 8.47
CA ASP A 28 15.12 4.47 8.88
C ASP A 28 16.48 4.90 9.48
N ASN A 29 17.10 4.02 10.27
CA ASN A 29 18.39 4.27 10.93
C ASN A 29 19.34 3.07 10.75
N PRO A 30 20.00 2.93 9.59
CA PRO A 30 20.81 1.74 9.26
C PRO A 30 22.06 1.56 10.12
N LYS A 31 22.55 2.62 10.78
CA LYS A 31 23.75 2.56 11.64
C LYS A 31 23.47 1.99 13.03
N THR A 32 22.25 2.16 13.53
CA THR A 32 21.87 1.82 14.90
C THR A 32 20.80 0.74 14.99
N ALA A 33 20.12 0.40 13.88
CA ALA A 33 19.11 -0.63 13.87
C ALA A 33 19.64 -1.97 14.42
N ASN A 34 18.91 -2.56 15.36
CA ASN A 34 19.16 -3.93 15.81
C ASN A 34 18.61 -4.90 14.75
N ILE A 35 19.48 -5.76 14.22
CA ILE A 35 19.14 -6.67 13.11
C ILE A 35 19.42 -8.09 13.57
N GLU A 36 18.37 -8.78 14.00
CA GLU A 36 18.41 -10.19 14.33
C GLU A 36 17.18 -10.89 13.74
N ARG A 37 17.43 -11.86 12.85
CA ARG A 37 16.38 -12.59 12.14
C ARG A 37 15.44 -13.28 13.13
N GLY A 38 14.13 -13.06 12.95
CA GLY A 38 13.10 -13.66 13.80
C GLY A 38 13.00 -13.07 15.21
N LYS A 39 13.77 -12.02 15.55
CA LYS A 39 13.72 -11.39 16.88
C LYS A 39 13.52 -9.88 16.85
N SER A 40 14.22 -9.16 15.99
CA SER A 40 14.17 -7.70 15.98
C SER A 40 12.95 -7.16 15.22
N TYR A 41 12.40 -6.05 15.73
CA TYR A 41 11.53 -5.19 14.94
C TYR A 41 12.37 -4.20 14.14
N LEU A 42 12.14 -4.14 12.82
CA LEU A 42 12.83 -3.21 11.94
C LEU A 42 11.96 -1.98 11.70
N MET A 43 12.54 -0.80 11.92
CA MET A 43 11.91 0.47 11.58
C MET A 43 12.24 0.79 10.12
N LEU A 44 11.24 0.63 9.25
CA LEU A 44 11.39 0.74 7.80
C LEU A 44 10.69 2.01 7.26
N ARG A 45 11.10 2.43 6.07
CA ARG A 45 10.48 3.47 5.26
C ARG A 45 9.96 2.87 3.95
N PRO A 46 8.72 2.34 3.92
CA PRO A 46 8.12 1.86 2.68
C PRO A 46 8.00 2.97 1.64
N ASP A 47 8.26 2.67 0.37
CA ASP A 47 8.22 3.68 -0.71
C ASP A 47 6.81 4.05 -1.15
N ARG A 48 5.84 3.15 -0.97
CA ARG A 48 4.45 3.33 -1.40
C ARG A 48 3.47 2.49 -0.60
N VAL A 49 2.21 2.87 -0.65
CA VAL A 49 1.09 2.13 -0.06
C VAL A 49 0.06 1.81 -1.15
N ALA A 50 -0.52 0.62 -1.09
CA ALA A 50 -1.62 0.23 -1.96
C ALA A 50 -2.70 -0.45 -1.12
N MET A 51 -3.95 -0.06 -1.35
CA MET A 51 -5.13 -0.57 -0.64
C MET A 51 -6.16 -1.04 -1.67
N GLN A 52 -6.92 -2.06 -1.31
CA GLN A 52 -8.08 -2.53 -2.07
C GLN A 52 -9.37 -2.14 -1.33
N ASP A 53 -10.47 -1.92 -2.05
CA ASP A 53 -11.71 -1.30 -1.54
C ASP A 53 -12.36 -1.99 -0.32
N ALA A 54 -12.19 -3.30 -0.14
CA ALA A 54 -12.67 -3.99 1.06
C ALA A 54 -11.84 -3.67 2.33
N THR A 55 -10.57 -3.26 2.21
CA THR A 55 -9.74 -2.84 3.37
C THR A 55 -9.44 -1.35 3.41
N ALA A 56 -9.54 -0.65 2.28
CA ALA A 56 -9.27 0.77 2.16
C ALA A 56 -10.24 1.61 3.00
N GLN A 57 -11.49 1.17 3.15
CA GLN A 57 -12.51 1.89 3.90
C GLN A 57 -12.04 2.19 5.34
N MET A 58 -11.65 1.15 6.08
CA MET A 58 -11.24 1.32 7.47
C MET A 58 -9.86 1.97 7.59
N ALA A 59 -8.94 1.69 6.66
CA ALA A 59 -7.64 2.34 6.63
C ALA A 59 -7.76 3.87 6.46
N LEU A 60 -8.65 4.32 5.56
CA LEU A 60 -8.89 5.75 5.35
C LEU A 60 -9.64 6.39 6.51
N LEU A 61 -10.58 5.70 7.16
CA LEU A 61 -11.24 6.21 8.38
C LEU A 61 -10.22 6.44 9.51
N GLN A 62 -9.29 5.51 9.71
CA GLN A 62 -8.20 5.68 10.68
C GLN A 62 -7.25 6.82 10.27
N PHE A 63 -6.95 6.96 8.97
CA PHE A 63 -6.15 8.07 8.47
C PHE A 63 -6.84 9.43 8.69
N ILE A 64 -8.16 9.52 8.45
CA ILE A 64 -8.98 10.70 8.75
C ILE A 64 -8.89 11.05 10.24
N SER A 65 -9.00 10.04 11.11
CA SER A 65 -8.90 10.19 12.58
C SER A 65 -7.54 10.71 13.05
N SER A 66 -6.47 10.43 12.30
CA SER A 66 -5.12 10.95 12.61
C SER A 66 -5.00 12.48 12.49
N GLY A 67 -5.94 13.14 11.80
CA GLY A 67 -5.89 14.58 11.56
C GLY A 67 -4.83 15.03 10.55
N LEU A 68 -4.10 14.10 9.93
CA LEU A 68 -3.08 14.44 8.93
C LEU A 68 -3.73 15.00 7.64
N PRO A 69 -3.14 16.04 7.03
CA PRO A 69 -3.76 16.72 5.89
C PRO A 69 -3.64 15.96 4.56
N ARG A 70 -2.64 15.06 4.42
CA ARG A 70 -2.35 14.30 3.19
C ARG A 70 -1.43 13.12 3.48
N VAL A 71 -1.41 12.12 2.59
CA VAL A 71 -0.50 10.98 2.69
C VAL A 71 0.97 11.40 2.51
N ALA A 72 1.88 10.67 3.19
CA ALA A 72 3.31 10.96 3.19
C ALA A 72 4.09 10.30 2.04
N VAL A 73 3.58 9.20 1.49
CA VAL A 73 4.18 8.47 0.37
C VAL A 73 3.12 8.19 -0.70
N PRO A 74 3.52 7.98 -1.97
CA PRO A 74 2.59 7.59 -3.02
C PRO A 74 1.67 6.46 -2.57
N SER A 75 0.36 6.73 -2.64
CA SER A 75 -0.67 5.83 -2.13
C SER A 75 -1.75 5.63 -3.18
N THR A 76 -2.30 4.41 -3.28
CA THR A 76 -3.39 4.10 -4.22
C THR A 76 -4.50 3.28 -3.58
N VAL A 77 -5.74 3.50 -4.02
CA VAL A 77 -6.92 2.67 -3.74
C VAL A 77 -7.39 2.02 -5.03
N HIS A 78 -7.73 0.73 -4.97
CA HIS A 78 -8.20 -0.08 -6.09
C HIS A 78 -9.59 -0.67 -5.77
N CYS A 79 -10.55 -0.46 -6.66
CA CYS A 79 -11.92 -0.97 -6.50
C CYS A 79 -12.13 -2.29 -7.26
N ASP A 80 -11.78 -3.40 -6.60
CA ASP A 80 -11.76 -4.74 -7.21
C ASP A 80 -12.46 -5.83 -6.38
N HIS A 81 -12.80 -5.61 -5.10
CA HIS A 81 -13.41 -6.64 -4.25
C HIS A 81 -14.93 -6.55 -4.16
N LEU A 82 -15.54 -5.41 -4.50
CA LEU A 82 -16.98 -5.18 -4.33
C LEU A 82 -17.82 -5.44 -5.60
N ILE A 83 -17.24 -6.09 -6.62
CA ILE A 83 -17.94 -6.46 -7.87
C ILE A 83 -18.33 -7.94 -7.80
N GLU A 84 -19.62 -8.22 -7.60
CA GLU A 84 -20.15 -9.58 -7.58
C GLU A 84 -20.34 -10.13 -9.00
N ALA A 85 -19.76 -11.30 -9.28
CA ALA A 85 -19.98 -12.02 -10.54
C ALA A 85 -21.33 -12.75 -10.53
N LYS A 86 -22.21 -12.44 -11.48
CA LYS A 86 -23.53 -13.07 -11.61
C LYS A 86 -24.01 -13.18 -13.06
N ASP A 87 -24.16 -12.04 -13.74
CA ASP A 87 -24.86 -11.95 -15.03
C ASP A 87 -23.91 -11.57 -16.19
N GLY A 88 -22.64 -11.29 -15.90
CA GLY A 88 -21.59 -10.98 -16.86
C GLY A 88 -20.99 -9.59 -16.65
N ALA A 89 -19.76 -9.39 -17.14
CA ALA A 89 -18.90 -8.26 -16.76
C ALA A 89 -19.55 -6.87 -16.86
N GLY A 90 -20.23 -6.55 -17.97
CA GLY A 90 -20.87 -5.25 -18.14
C GLY A 90 -22.05 -5.03 -17.18
N THR A 91 -22.93 -6.03 -17.06
CA THR A 91 -24.10 -5.98 -16.18
C THR A 91 -23.67 -5.94 -14.70
N ASP A 92 -22.70 -6.77 -14.33
CA ASP A 92 -22.18 -6.87 -12.97
C ASP A 92 -21.46 -5.60 -12.53
N LEU A 93 -20.68 -4.98 -13.42
CA LEU A 93 -20.01 -3.70 -13.14
C LEU A 93 -21.02 -2.56 -12.94
N ASN A 94 -22.05 -2.48 -13.78
CA ASN A 94 -23.11 -1.48 -13.61
C ASN A 94 -23.85 -1.67 -12.29
N ARG A 95 -24.22 -2.92 -11.97
CA ARG A 95 -24.87 -3.27 -10.69
C ARG A 95 -24.00 -2.96 -9.49
N ALA A 96 -22.69 -3.20 -9.57
CA ALA A 96 -21.74 -2.86 -8.51
C ALA A 96 -21.62 -1.35 -8.32
N ASN A 97 -21.58 -0.56 -9.40
CA ASN A 97 -21.56 0.91 -9.33
C ASN A 97 -22.81 1.47 -8.64
N ASP A 98 -23.97 0.87 -8.85
CA ASP A 98 -25.21 1.28 -8.17
C ASP A 98 -25.25 0.82 -6.71
N THR A 99 -24.93 -0.45 -6.48
CA THR A 99 -25.04 -1.10 -5.15
C THR A 99 -24.02 -0.54 -4.15
N ASN A 100 -22.78 -0.32 -4.60
CA ASN A 100 -21.68 0.15 -3.76
C ASN A 100 -21.37 1.63 -3.96
N LYS A 101 -22.31 2.39 -4.53
CA LYS A 101 -22.14 3.81 -4.87
C LYS A 101 -21.58 4.63 -3.70
N GLU A 102 -22.16 4.46 -2.51
CA GLU A 102 -21.73 5.17 -1.29
C GLU A 102 -20.26 4.92 -0.97
N VAL A 103 -19.84 3.65 -1.02
CA VAL A 103 -18.45 3.26 -0.75
C VAL A 103 -17.51 3.84 -1.80
N TYR A 104 -17.87 3.76 -3.09
CA TYR A 104 -17.04 4.31 -4.16
C TYR A 104 -16.94 5.84 -4.10
N GLU A 105 -18.02 6.54 -3.77
CA GLU A 105 -18.01 8.00 -3.58
C GLU A 105 -17.17 8.41 -2.35
N PHE A 106 -17.26 7.67 -1.24
CA PHE A 106 -16.39 7.87 -0.08
C PHE A 106 -14.92 7.68 -0.46
N LEU A 107 -14.56 6.55 -1.07
CA LEU A 107 -13.18 6.25 -1.44
C LEU A 107 -12.63 7.27 -2.45
N ALA A 108 -13.42 7.65 -3.46
CA ALA A 108 -13.02 8.64 -4.46
C ALA A 108 -12.78 10.02 -3.85
N SER A 109 -13.72 10.50 -3.02
CA SER A 109 -13.63 11.83 -2.39
C SER A 109 -12.54 11.91 -1.33
N ALA A 110 -12.39 10.86 -0.49
CA ALA A 110 -11.29 10.76 0.47
C ALA A 110 -9.94 10.70 -0.27
N SER A 111 -9.86 9.93 -1.35
CA SER A 111 -8.62 9.82 -2.13
C SER A 111 -8.22 11.17 -2.74
N ALA A 112 -9.17 11.89 -3.33
CA ALA A 112 -8.94 13.24 -3.85
C ALA A 112 -8.49 14.22 -2.76
N LYS A 113 -9.12 14.18 -1.57
CA LYS A 113 -8.79 15.05 -0.43
C LYS A 113 -7.36 14.82 0.09
N TYR A 114 -6.95 13.57 0.24
CA TYR A 114 -5.69 13.21 0.90
C TYR A 114 -4.51 12.95 -0.04
N GLY A 115 -4.70 13.13 -1.36
CA GLY A 115 -3.65 12.97 -2.36
C GLY A 115 -3.33 11.50 -2.68
N ILE A 116 -4.37 10.66 -2.76
CA ILE A 116 -4.29 9.22 -3.02
C ILE A 116 -4.79 8.96 -4.44
N GLY A 117 -4.08 8.13 -5.21
CA GLY A 117 -4.55 7.70 -6.53
C GLY A 117 -5.76 6.78 -6.41
N PHE A 118 -6.78 6.98 -7.24
CA PHE A 118 -8.03 6.21 -7.18
C PHE A 118 -8.26 5.45 -8.50
N TRP A 119 -8.19 4.13 -8.44
CA TRP A 119 -8.52 3.24 -9.54
C TRP A 119 -9.98 2.80 -9.42
N LYS A 120 -10.79 3.26 -10.37
CA LYS A 120 -12.26 3.08 -10.38
C LYS A 120 -12.67 1.61 -10.47
N PRO A 121 -13.91 1.26 -10.09
CA PRO A 121 -14.47 -0.07 -10.33
C PRO A 121 -14.28 -0.50 -11.78
N GLY A 122 -13.81 -1.73 -11.98
CA GLY A 122 -13.52 -2.29 -13.31
C GLY A 122 -12.14 -1.95 -13.88
N SER A 123 -11.29 -1.21 -13.15
CA SER A 123 -9.90 -0.92 -13.60
C SER A 123 -8.97 -2.13 -13.57
N GLY A 124 -9.36 -3.20 -12.86
CA GLY A 124 -8.60 -4.43 -12.70
C GLY A 124 -8.25 -4.76 -11.26
N ILE A 125 -7.79 -5.99 -11.04
CA ILE A 125 -7.38 -6.49 -9.73
C ILE A 125 -6.10 -5.78 -9.28
N ILE A 126 -6.01 -5.37 -8.01
CA ILE A 126 -4.92 -4.57 -7.43
C ILE A 126 -3.53 -5.08 -7.80
N HIS A 127 -3.30 -6.39 -7.71
CA HIS A 127 -2.00 -7.03 -8.00
C HIS A 127 -1.70 -7.21 -9.50
N GLN A 128 -2.70 -7.02 -10.37
CA GLN A 128 -2.49 -6.98 -11.83
C GLN A 128 -2.18 -5.53 -12.27
N VAL A 129 -2.86 -4.56 -11.66
CA VAL A 129 -2.61 -3.12 -11.90
C VAL A 129 -1.25 -2.72 -11.34
N ILE A 130 -0.92 -3.22 -10.15
CA ILE A 130 0.41 -3.07 -9.53
C ILE A 130 1.22 -4.31 -9.86
N VAL A 131 2.07 -4.22 -10.87
CA VAL A 131 3.11 -5.23 -11.09
C VAL A 131 4.26 -4.94 -10.13
N ILE A 132 4.61 -5.96 -9.33
CA ILE A 132 5.75 -5.95 -8.38
C ILE A 132 6.94 -6.59 -9.06
#